data_AF-A0A7X7T9C4-F1
#
_entry.id   AF-A0A7X7T9C4-F1
#
_cell.length_a   1.000
_cell.length_b   1.000
_cell.length_c   1.000
_cell.angle_alpha   90.00
_cell.angle_beta   90.00
_cell.angle_gamma   90.00
#
_symmetry.space_group_name_H-M   'P 1'
#
loop_
_entity.id
_entity.type
_entity.pdbx_description
1 polymer ?
#
loop_
_entity_poly.entity_id
_entity_poly.type
_entity_poly.pdbx_seq_one_letter_code
_entity_poly.pdbx_strand_id
1 'polypeptide(L)'
;MPKRQDIHKILIIGSGPIVIGQACEFDYSGAQACKVLRQQGFEVVLVNSNPATIMTDPDLADRTYIEPITPEMVEKIIAAERPDS
;
A
#
# COMPACT_ATOMS: atom_id res chain seq x y z
N MET A 1 14.67 15.55 -6.30
CA MET A 1 15.75 14.77 -5.68
C MET A 1 15.82 13.41 -6.37
N PRO A 2 17.01 12.81 -6.53
CA PRO A 2 17.12 11.47 -7.10
C PRO A 2 16.50 10.40 -6.19
N LYS A 3 16.25 9.20 -6.73
CA LYS A 3 15.77 8.02 -5.98
C LYS A 3 16.68 7.75 -4.78
N ARG A 4 16.09 7.50 -3.61
CA ARG A 4 16.81 7.04 -2.40
C ARG A 4 17.34 5.62 -2.61
N GLN A 5 18.57 5.38 -2.16
CA GLN A 5 19.27 4.09 -2.32
C GLN A 5 19.26 3.24 -1.05
N ASP A 6 18.81 3.81 0.06
CA ASP A 6 18.71 3.19 1.38
C ASP A 6 17.31 2.62 1.69
N ILE A 7 16.37 2.76 0.75
CA ILE A 7 15.03 2.20 0.82
C ILE A 7 14.89 1.17 -0.30
N HIS A 8 14.41 -0.01 0.05
CA HIS A 8 14.16 -1.11 -0.86
C HIS A 8 12.72 -1.60 -0.78
N LYS A 9 12.12 -1.60 0.42
CA LYS A 9 10.74 -2.04 0.66
C LYS A 9 9.90 -0.92 1.28
N ILE A 10 8.71 -0.69 0.72
CA ILE A 10 7.81 0.38 1.15
C ILE A 10 6.45 -0.21 1.50
N LEU A 11 5.92 0.16 2.67
CA LEU A 11 4.53 -0.13 3.05
C LEU A 11 3.61 1.04 2.69
N ILE A 12 2.67 0.79 1.78
CA ILE A 12 1.58 1.71 1.46
C ILE A 12 0.39 1.38 2.35
N ILE A 13 -0.18 2.40 2.98
CA ILE A 13 -1.42 2.30 3.77
C ILE A 13 -2.56 2.90 2.95
N GLY A 14 -3.56 2.08 2.61
CA GLY A 14 -4.77 2.51 1.93
C GLY A 14 -5.71 3.33 2.81
N SER A 15 -6.81 3.79 2.24
CA SER A 15 -7.81 4.59 2.95
C SER A 15 -8.87 3.75 3.68
N GLY A 16 -9.00 2.47 3.34
CA GLY A 16 -10.06 1.61 3.86
C GLY A 16 -11.38 1.77 3.08
N PRO A 17 -12.54 1.51 3.71
CA PRO A 17 -13.84 1.56 3.04
C PRO A 17 -14.19 2.99 2.58
N ILE A 18 -14.95 3.09 1.49
CA ILE A 18 -15.45 4.36 0.99
C ILE A 18 -16.46 4.96 1.98
N VAL A 19 -16.26 6.23 2.32
CA VAL A 19 -17.18 7.03 3.13
C VAL A 19 -17.35 8.43 2.53
N ILE A 20 -18.40 9.16 2.96
CA ILE A 20 -18.57 10.56 2.56
C ILE A 20 -17.34 11.36 3.05
N GLY A 21 -16.67 12.04 2.12
CA GLY A 21 -15.43 12.79 2.40
C GLY A 21 -14.14 11.99 2.26
N GLN A 22 -14.21 10.68 2.01
CA GLN A 22 -13.05 9.85 1.71
C GLN A 22 -13.46 8.68 0.79
N ALA A 23 -13.28 8.85 -0.51
CA ALA A 23 -13.85 7.96 -1.51
C ALA A 23 -12.80 7.42 -2.52
N CYS A 24 -13.22 7.25 -3.77
CA CYS A 24 -12.47 6.55 -4.81
C CYS A 24 -11.16 7.25 -5.20
N GLU A 25 -10.98 8.51 -4.85
CA GLU A 25 -9.74 9.27 -5.07
C GLU A 25 -8.52 8.58 -4.46
N PHE A 26 -8.71 7.81 -3.37
CA PHE A 26 -7.62 7.09 -2.71
C PHE A 26 -7.29 5.75 -3.37
N ASP A 27 -8.25 5.07 -4.00
CA ASP A 27 -7.95 3.93 -4.86
C ASP A 27 -7.14 4.38 -6.08
N TYR A 28 -7.58 5.45 -6.75
CA TYR A 28 -6.86 6.05 -7.86
C TYR A 28 -5.42 6.46 -7.47
N SER A 29 -5.27 7.19 -6.36
CA SER A 29 -3.96 7.66 -5.89
C SER A 29 -3.08 6.49 -5.43
N GLY A 30 -3.65 5.52 -4.71
CA GLY A 30 -2.96 4.34 -4.22
C GLY A 30 -2.47 3.42 -5.35
N ALA A 31 -3.29 3.17 -6.36
CA ALA A 31 -2.91 2.39 -7.53
C ALA A 31 -1.77 3.08 -8.32
N GLN A 32 -1.81 4.41 -8.45
CA GLN A 32 -0.71 5.17 -9.06
C GLN A 32 0.57 5.08 -8.24
N ALA A 33 0.49 5.19 -6.91
CA ALA A 33 1.65 5.04 -6.03
C ALA A 33 2.29 3.64 -6.17
N CYS A 34 1.48 2.57 -6.11
CA CYS A 34 1.95 1.20 -6.31
C CYS A 34 2.68 1.06 -7.66
N LYS A 35 2.06 1.54 -8.74
CA LYS A 35 2.64 1.48 -10.09
C LYS A 35 3.99 2.19 -10.19
N VAL A 36 4.09 3.43 -9.70
CA VAL A 36 5.32 4.23 -9.80
C VAL A 36 6.44 3.63 -8.96
N LEU A 37 6.15 3.19 -7.73
CA LEU A 37 7.17 2.60 -6.85
C LEU A 37 7.70 1.28 -7.41
N ARG A 38 6.83 0.40 -7.93
CA ARG A 38 7.27 -0.83 -8.59
C ARG A 38 8.09 -0.56 -9.85
N GLN A 39 7.69 0.41 -10.68
CA GLN A 39 8.46 0.83 -11.86
C GLN A 39 9.85 1.37 -11.50
N GLN A 40 9.99 1.97 -10.31
CA GLN A 40 11.28 2.40 -9.78
C GLN A 40 12.07 1.27 -9.10
N GLY A 41 11.53 0.05 -9.03
CA GLY A 41 12.19 -1.13 -8.48
C GLY A 41 12.20 -1.18 -6.95
N PHE A 42 11.18 -0.64 -6.30
CA PHE A 42 10.91 -0.90 -4.88
C PHE A 42 10.02 -2.14 -4.74
N GLU A 43 10.23 -2.91 -3.68
CA GLU A 43 9.26 -3.90 -3.22
C GLU A 43 8.11 -3.16 -2.52
N VAL A 44 6.89 -3.35 -3.00
CA VAL A 44 5.70 -2.67 -2.50
C VAL A 44 4.85 -3.64 -1.70
N VAL A 45 4.64 -3.32 -0.43
CA VAL A 45 3.64 -3.95 0.43
C VAL A 45 2.47 -2.98 0.54
N LEU A 46 1.25 -3.49 0.40
CA LEU A 46 0.04 -2.70 0.54
C LEU A 46 -0.86 -3.30 1.62
N VAL A 47 -1.42 -2.46 2.47
CA VAL A 47 -2.58 -2.80 3.31
C VAL A 47 -3.78 -1.92 2.98
N ASN A 48 -4.92 -2.52 2.67
CA ASN A 48 -6.18 -1.81 2.51
C ASN A 48 -7.35 -2.75 2.81
N SER A 49 -8.24 -2.37 3.73
CA SER A 49 -9.37 -3.21 4.13
C SER A 49 -10.52 -3.25 3.12
N ASN A 50 -10.49 -2.40 2.07
CA ASN A 50 -11.53 -2.35 1.05
C ASN A 50 -11.21 -3.30 -0.12
N PRO A 51 -11.94 -4.41 -0.31
CA PRO A 51 -11.68 -5.36 -1.38
C PRO A 51 -12.14 -4.85 -2.76
N ALA A 52 -12.92 -3.77 -2.84
CA ALA A 52 -13.45 -3.24 -4.08
C ALA A 52 -12.55 -2.11 -4.64
N THR A 53 -11.22 -2.33 -4.63
CA THR A 53 -10.24 -1.34 -5.10
C THR A 53 -9.26 -1.97 -6.07
N ILE A 54 -8.88 -1.22 -7.12
CA ILE A 54 -7.86 -1.68 -8.08
C ILE A 54 -6.50 -1.80 -7.41
N MET A 55 -6.18 -0.91 -6.45
CA MET A 55 -4.91 -1.00 -5.74
C MET A 55 -4.72 -2.33 -5.01
N THR A 56 -5.80 -3.02 -4.60
CA THR A 56 -5.75 -4.34 -3.97
C THR A 56 -5.71 -5.52 -4.95
N ASP A 57 -5.70 -5.28 -6.25
CA ASP A 57 -5.50 -6.36 -7.22
C ASP A 57 -4.14 -7.02 -7.00
N PRO A 58 -4.02 -8.36 -7.12
CA PRO A 58 -2.78 -9.09 -6.82
C PRO A 58 -1.55 -8.61 -7.61
N ASP A 59 -1.75 -8.03 -8.79
CA ASP A 59 -0.68 -7.61 -9.69
C ASP A 59 -0.20 -6.17 -9.43
N LEU A 60 -0.83 -5.43 -8.51
CA LEU A 60 -0.52 -4.02 -8.27
C LEU A 60 0.59 -3.81 -7.23
N ALA A 61 0.71 -4.69 -6.23
CA ALA A 61 1.76 -4.70 -5.23
C ALA A 61 2.51 -6.04 -5.23
N ASP A 62 3.69 -6.11 -4.61
CA ASP A 62 4.40 -7.39 -4.42
C ASP A 62 3.73 -8.22 -3.32
N ARG A 63 3.14 -7.54 -2.33
CA ARG A 63 2.25 -8.15 -1.32
C ARG A 63 1.07 -7.25 -1.01
N THR A 64 -0.12 -7.85 -0.96
CA THR A 64 -1.38 -7.15 -0.67
C THR A 64 -2.07 -7.80 0.52
N TYR A 65 -2.38 -6.98 1.53
CA TYR A 65 -3.12 -7.34 2.72
C TYR A 65 -4.50 -6.69 2.68
N ILE A 66 -5.54 -7.49 2.52
CA ILE A 66 -6.93 -7.05 2.68
C ILE A 66 -7.34 -7.29 4.15
N GLU A 67 -6.84 -6.42 5.02
CA GLU A 67 -6.94 -6.52 6.48
C GLU A 67 -7.37 -5.17 7.08
N PRO A 68 -7.94 -5.14 8.30
CA PRO A 68 -8.31 -3.90 8.97
C PRO A 68 -7.14 -2.91 9.10
N ILE A 69 -7.40 -1.63 8.82
CA ILE A 69 -6.41 -0.56 8.96
C ILE A 69 -6.42 -0.05 10.40
N THR A 70 -5.97 -0.89 11.34
CA THR A 70 -5.76 -0.53 12.74
C THR A 70 -4.28 -0.60 13.10
N PRO A 71 -3.80 0.16 14.10
CA PRO A 71 -2.41 0.11 14.53
C PRO A 71 -1.91 -1.31 14.81
N GLU A 72 -2.70 -2.12 15.50
CA GLU A 72 -2.31 -3.49 15.89
C GLU A 72 -2.14 -4.41 14.68
N MET A 73 -2.95 -4.21 13.64
CA MET A 73 -2.84 -5.00 12.41
C MET A 73 -1.66 -4.53 11.57
N VAL A 74 -1.49 -3.21 11.43
CA VAL A 74 -0.35 -2.63 10.72
C VAL A 74 0.96 -3.00 11.39
N GLU A 75 1.05 -3.02 12.72
CA GLU A 75 2.21 -3.50 13.47
C GLU A 75 2.56 -4.96 13.15
N LYS A 76 1.56 -5.84 13.04
CA LYS A 76 1.79 -7.25 12.64
C LYS A 76 2.34 -7.35 11.23
N ILE A 77 1.82 -6.56 10.30
CA ILE A 77 2.31 -6.50 8.92
C ILE A 77 3.74 -5.97 8.89
N ILE A 78 4.04 -4.89 9.61
CA ILE A 78 5.41 -4.34 9.73
C ILE A 78 6.36 -5.39 10.32
N ALA A 79 5.96 -6.13 11.35
CA ALA A 79 6.78 -7.16 11.96
C ALA A 79 7.08 -8.32 10.99
N ALA A 80 6.12 -8.70 10.16
CA ALA A 80 6.25 -9.76 9.16
C ALA A 80 7.06 -9.32 7.94
N GLU A 81 6.80 -8.13 7.42
CA GLU A 81 7.34 -7.65 6.15
C GLU A 81 8.63 -6.85 6.27
N ARG A 82 8.84 -6.20 7.42
CA ARG A 82 9.97 -5.32 7.74
C ARG A 82 10.23 -4.28 6.63
N PRO A 83 9.24 -3.41 6.32
CA PRO A 83 9.44 -2.33 5.35
C PRO A 83 10.49 -1.33 5.86
N ASP A 84 11.23 -0.71 4.95
CA ASP A 84 12.21 0.33 5.28
C ASP A 84 11.53 1.69 5.49
N SER A 85 10.36 1.89 4.85
CA SER A 85 9.55 3.11 4.91
C SER A 85 8.06 2.84 4.81
#